data_AF-A0A7W9Y6M3-F1
#
_entry.id   AF-A0A7W9Y6M3-F1
#
_cell.length_a   1.000
_cell.length_b   1.000
_cell.length_c   1.000
_cell.angle_alpha   90.00
_cell.angle_beta   90.00
_cell.angle_gamma   90.00
#
_symmetry.space_group_name_H-M   'P 1'
#
loop_
_entity.id
_entity.type
_entity.pdbx_description
1 polymer ?
#
loop_
_entity_poly.entity_id
_entity_poly.type
_entity_poly.pdbx_seq_one_letter_code
_entity_poly.pdbx_strand_id
1 'polypeptide(L)' 'MNEEARARIAANDKLLKAVITLLAIKDPGLLDELDIIFALAEEEGSALAETDRRTRIHLQQELELIRNLASSALETAH' A
#
# COMPACT_ATOMS: atom_id res chain seq x y z
N MET A 1 -9.65 2.85 -24.17
CA MET A 1 -9.50 3.41 -22.80
C MET A 1 -9.04 4.86 -22.92
N ASN A 2 -9.86 5.82 -22.48
CA ASN A 2 -9.63 7.26 -22.59
C ASN A 2 -8.38 7.69 -21.79
N GLU A 3 -7.59 8.62 -22.32
CA GLU A 3 -6.35 9.13 -21.70
C GLU A 3 -6.63 9.87 -20.39
N GLU A 4 -7.75 10.58 -20.35
CA GLU A 4 -8.27 11.23 -19.14
C GLU A 4 -8.59 10.23 -18.02
N ALA A 5 -9.12 9.05 -18.37
CA ALA A 5 -9.38 8.01 -17.38
C ALA A 5 -8.09 7.45 -16.78
N ARG A 6 -7.03 7.29 -17.59
CA ARG A 6 -5.70 6.85 -17.10
C ARG A 6 -5.07 7.89 -16.17
N ALA A 7 -5.15 9.17 -16.52
CA ALA A 7 -4.64 10.25 -15.68
C ALA A 7 -5.34 10.28 -14.30
N ARG A 8 -6.67 10.09 -14.28
CA ARG A 8 -7.45 10.03 -13.04
C ARG A 8 -7.09 8.82 -12.17
N ILE A 9 -6.92 7.65 -12.77
CA ILE A 9 -6.47 6.44 -12.04
C ILE A 9 -5.10 6.68 -11.40
N ALA A 10 -4.14 7.24 -12.15
CA ALA A 10 -2.80 7.51 -11.63
C ALA A 10 -2.79 8.59 -10.51
N ALA A 11 -3.65 9.60 -10.61
CA ALA A 11 -3.80 10.61 -9.56
C ALA A 11 -4.39 10.00 -8.28
N ASN A 12 -5.39 9.13 -8.42
CA ASN A 12 -6.00 8.44 -7.29
C ASN A 12 -5.02 7.48 -6.61
N ASP A 13 -4.20 6.76 -7.37
CA ASP A 13 -3.14 5.89 -6.83
C ASP A 13 -2.16 6.68 -5.96
N LYS A 14 -1.68 7.84 -6.45
CA LYS A 14 -0.80 8.73 -5.69
C LYS A 14 -1.46 9.28 -4.42
N LEU A 15 -2.73 9.68 -4.50
CA LEU A 15 -3.50 10.15 -3.36
C LEU A 15 -3.68 9.07 -2.30
N LEU A 16 -4.01 7.84 -2.74
CA LEU A 16 -4.17 6.70 -1.84
C LEU A 16 -2.86 6.38 -1.12
N LYS A 17 -1.73 6.35 -1.85
CA LYS A 17 -0.39 6.15 -1.26
C LYS A 17 -0.08 7.22 -0.21
N ALA A 18 -0.29 8.49 -0.54
CA ALA A 18 -0.06 9.59 0.40
C ALA A 18 -0.94 9.49 1.66
N VAL A 19 -2.21 9.10 1.52
CA VAL A 19 -3.13 8.90 2.66
C VAL A 19 -2.66 7.74 3.53
N ILE A 20 -2.29 6.60 2.94
CA ILE A 20 -1.77 5.45 3.70
C ILE A 20 -0.49 5.83 4.45
N THR A 21 0.43 6.58 3.83
CA THR A 21 1.62 7.07 4.53
C THR A 21 1.30 7.97 5.72
N LEU A 22 0.39 8.93 5.56
CA LEU A 22 -0.01 9.82 6.66
C LEU A 22 -0.70 9.06 7.79
N LEU A 23 -1.54 8.07 7.47
CA LEU A 23 -2.18 7.22 8.46
C LEU A 23 -1.17 6.33 9.18
N ALA A 24 -0.18 5.77 8.47
CA ALA A 24 0.89 4.97 9.06
C ALA A 24 1.80 5.78 10.00
N ILE A 25 2.03 7.06 9.71
CA ILE A 25 2.75 7.96 10.63
C ILE A 25 1.93 8.19 11.92
N LYS A 26 0.62 8.35 11.79
CA LYS A 26 -0.29 8.55 12.94
C LYS A 26 -0.45 7.27 13.78
N ASP A 27 -0.52 6.13 13.11
CA ASP A 27 -0.70 4.81 13.72
C ASP A 27 0.28 3.80 13.08
N PRO A 28 1.44 3.59 13.71
CA PRO A 28 2.44 2.65 13.20
C PRO A 28 1.94 1.21 13.05
N GLY A 29 0.91 0.80 13.82
CA GLY A 29 0.33 -0.55 13.76
C GLY A 29 -0.49 -0.82 12.50
N LEU A 30 -0.92 0.23 11.80
CA LEU A 30 -1.72 0.11 10.57
C LEU A 30 -1.01 -0.70 9.48
N LEU A 31 0.31 -0.54 9.34
CA LEU A 31 1.08 -1.27 8.33
C LEU A 31 1.15 -2.76 8.64
N ASP A 32 1.18 -3.12 9.93
CA ASP A 32 1.19 -4.51 10.36
C ASP A 32 -0.19 -5.16 10.13
N GLU A 33 -1.29 -4.41 10.29
CA GLU A 33 -2.63 -4.85 9.91
C GLU A 33 -2.77 -5.06 8.39
N LEU A 34 -2.16 -4.19 7.58
CA LEU A 34 -2.13 -4.35 6.13
C LEU A 34 -1.35 -5.60 5.74
N ASP A 35 -0.21 -5.89 6.38
CA ASP A 35 0.57 -7.11 6.13
C ASP A 35 -0.23 -8.40 6.40
N ILE A 36 -1.12 -8.40 7.39
CA ILE A 36 -2.04 -9.53 7.63
C ILE A 36 -2.98 -9.75 6.44
N ILE A 37 -3.51 -8.67 5.85
CA ILE A 37 -4.39 -8.77 4.67
C ILE A 37 -3.63 -9.37 3.48
N PHE A 38 -2.36 -9.00 3.28
CA PHE A 38 -1.53 -9.60 2.24
C PHE A 38 -1.21 -11.07 2.53
N ALA A 39 -0.94 -11.44 3.78
CA ALA A 39 -0.72 -12.83 4.17
C ALA A 39 -1.96 -13.71 3.91
N LEU A 40 -3.17 -13.19 4.18
CA LEU A 40 -4.44 -13.85 3.87
C LEU A 40 -4.72 -13.97 2.36
N ALA A 41 -4.08 -13.14 1.53
CA ALA A 41 -4.14 -13.23 0.08
C ALA A 41 -3.14 -14.24 -0.51
N GLU A 42 -2.16 -14.70 0.29
CA GLU A 42 -1.24 -15.77 -0.10
C GLU A 42 -1.77 -17.18 0.21
N GLU A 43 -2.79 -17.31 1.06
CA GLU A 43 -3.46 -18.59 1.30
C GLU A 43 -4.18 -19.09 0.03
N GLU A 44 -3.89 -20.34 -0.36
CA GLU A 44 -4.55 -21.01 -1.48
C GLU A 44 -6.07 -21.07 -1.27
N GLY A 45 -6.83 -20.60 -2.26
CA GLY A 45 -8.30 -20.58 -2.22
C GLY A 45 -8.92 -19.31 -1.63
N SER A 46 -8.10 -18.34 -1.21
CA SER A 46 -8.58 -17.00 -0.82
C SER A 46 -9.18 -16.25 -2.01
N ALA A 47 -10.31 -15.56 -1.82
CA ALA A 47 -10.89 -14.68 -2.83
C ALA A 47 -9.94 -13.55 -3.25
N LEU A 48 -8.95 -13.23 -2.41
CA LEU A 48 -7.89 -12.26 -2.70
C LEU A 48 -6.72 -12.89 -3.50
N ALA A 49 -6.58 -14.22 -3.46
CA ALA A 49 -5.55 -14.97 -4.20
C ALA A 49 -5.79 -14.97 -5.72
N GLU A 50 -7.01 -14.67 -6.17
CA GLU A 50 -7.33 -14.46 -7.59
C GLU A 50 -6.66 -13.20 -8.18
N THR A 51 -6.08 -12.34 -7.33
CA THR A 51 -5.34 -11.15 -7.76
C THR A 51 -4.02 -11.56 -8.41
N ASP A 52 -3.78 -11.05 -9.63
CA ASP A 52 -2.57 -11.26 -10.41
C ASP A 52 -1.29 -11.07 -9.56
N ARG A 53 -0.40 -12.08 -9.59
CA ARG A 53 0.81 -12.15 -8.75
C ARG A 53 1.70 -10.91 -8.89
N ARG A 54 1.77 -10.34 -10.09
CA ARG A 54 2.58 -9.12 -10.35
C ARG A 54 2.01 -7.91 -9.63
N THR A 55 0.68 -7.80 -9.58
CA THR A 55 -0.02 -6.74 -8.83
C THR A 55 0.27 -6.86 -7.33
N ARG A 56 0.25 -8.07 -6.77
CA ARG A 56 0.56 -8.30 -5.35
C ARG A 56 1.98 -7.90 -4.98
N ILE A 57 2.97 -8.34 -5.77
CA ILE A 57 4.37 -7.96 -5.57
C ILE A 57 4.55 -6.44 -5.62
N HIS A 58 3.90 -5.77 -6.59
CA HIS A 58 3.97 -4.32 -6.70
C HIS A 58 3.40 -3.61 -5.47
N LEU A 59 2.23 -4.05 -4.98
CA LEU A 59 1.62 -3.46 -3.77
C LEU A 59 2.48 -3.67 -2.51
N GLN A 60 3.11 -4.83 -2.38
CA GLN A 60 4.02 -5.12 -1.26
C GLN A 60 5.25 -4.19 -1.28
N GLN A 61 5.83 -3.95 -2.45
CA GLN A 61 6.95 -3.02 -2.63
C GLN A 61 6.55 -1.57 -2.28
N GLU A 62 5.34 -1.16 -2.66
CA GLU A 62 4.81 0.17 -2.31
C GLU A 62 4.58 0.31 -0.80
N LEU A 63 4.09 -0.74 -0.13
CA LEU A 63 3.93 -0.74 1.32
C LEU A 63 5.27 -0.65 2.06
N GLU A 64 6.30 -1.36 1.60
CA GLU A 64 7.64 -1.27 2.16
C GLU A 64 8.23 0.14 1.99
N LEU A 65 8.01 0.79 0.84
CA LEU A 65 8.38 2.18 0.62
C LEU A 65 7.66 3.11 1.60
N ILE A 66 6.34 2.92 1.80
CA ILE A 66 5.56 3.71 2.76
C ILE A 66 6.10 3.52 4.19
N ARG A 67 6.43 2.29 4.58
CA ARG A 67 7.02 1.96 5.89
C ARG A 67 8.33 2.70 6.12
N ASN A 68 9.21 2.71 5.12
CA ASN A 68 10.49 3.42 5.17
C ASN A 68 10.26 4.93 5.33
N LEU A 69 9.35 5.52 4.55
CA LEU A 69 9.03 6.95 4.63
C LEU A 69 8.43 7.34 5.99
N ALA A 70 7.50 6.53 6.52
CA ALA A 70 6.91 6.77 7.82
C ALA A 70 7.94 6.68 8.95
N SER A 71 8.84 5.70 8.89
CA SER A 71 9.93 5.53 9.86
C SER A 71 10.90 6.70 9.84
N SER A 72 11.34 7.14 8.65
CA SER A 72 12.20 8.33 8.53
C SER A 72 11.53 9.61 9.04
N ALA A 73 10.22 9.77 8.82
CA ALA A 73 9.49 10.93 9.34
C ALA A 73 9.43 10.94 10.88
N LEU A 74 9.23 9.77 11.50
CA LEU A 74 9.23 9.62 12.97
C LEU A 74 10.62 9.89 13.57
N GLU A 75 11.70 9.45 12.92
CA GLU A 75 13.08 9.73 13.35
C GLU A 75 13.41 11.23 13.32
N THR A 76 12.88 11.98 12.36
CA THR A 76 13.09 13.45 12.28
C THR A 76 12.24 14.27 13.26
N ALA A 77 11.26 13.66 13.91
CA ALA A 77 10.38 14.32 14.88
C ALA A 77 10.87 14.23 16.34
N HIS A 78 11.98 13.52 16.58
CA HIS A 78 12.68 13.41 17.87
C HIS A 78 13.98 14.21 17.88
#